data_AF-A0A3B9XP07-F1
#
_entry.id   AF-A0A3B9XP07-F1
#
_cell.length_a   1.000
_cell.length_b   1.000
_cell.length_c   1.000
_cell.angle_alpha   90.00
_cell.angle_beta   90.00
_cell.angle_gamma   90.00
#
_symmetry.space_group_name_H-M   'P 1'
#
loop_
_entity.id
_entity.type
_entity.pdbx_description
1 polymer ?
#
loop_
_entity_poly.entity_id
_entity_poly.type
_entity_poly.pdbx_seq_one_letter_code
_entity_poly.pdbx_strand_id
1 'polypeptide(L)'
;DIWQAVLKIDQISVADNFFDVGGHSLLAVQIVSRVKERYQIEFSMRRLLEIATIEGMASYVENALWIRDAETQEEDTGDDFEELEI
;
A
#
# COMPACT_ATOMS: atom_id res chain seq x y z
N ASP A 1 1.86 9.10 -8.92
CA ASP A 1 0.59 9.78 -9.31
C ASP A 1 -0.27 10.20 -8.11
N ILE A 2 -0.47 9.35 -7.09
CA ILE A 2 -1.31 9.66 -5.91
C ILE A 2 -0.90 10.97 -5.25
N TRP A 3 0.40 11.13 -4.92
CA TRP A 3 0.93 12.33 -4.28
C TRP A 3 0.75 13.57 -5.16
N GLN A 4 1.14 13.50 -6.44
CA GLN A 4 0.99 14.61 -7.39
C GLN A 4 -0.48 15.08 -7.47
N ALA A 5 -1.42 14.13 -7.54
CA ALA A 5 -2.85 14.44 -7.62
C ALA A 5 -3.41 15.11 -6.36
N VAL A 6 -2.89 14.74 -5.18
CA VAL A 6 -3.32 15.26 -3.87
C VAL A 6 -2.64 16.59 -3.54
N LEU A 7 -1.32 16.68 -3.72
CA LEU A 7 -0.51 17.86 -3.41
C LEU A 7 -0.58 18.94 -4.50
N LYS A 8 -1.07 18.60 -5.70
CA LYS A 8 -1.08 19.49 -6.89
C LYS A 8 0.33 19.96 -7.28
N ILE A 9 1.29 19.04 -7.20
CA ILE A 9 2.69 19.26 -7.58
C ILE A 9 3.01 18.32 -8.74
N ASP A 10 3.51 18.86 -9.85
CA ASP A 10 3.79 18.09 -11.06
C ASP A 10 5.01 17.18 -10.92
N GLN A 11 6.06 17.64 -10.22
CA GLN A 11 7.29 16.88 -10.01
C GLN A 11 7.59 16.77 -8.51
N ILE A 12 7.60 15.54 -8.00
CA ILE A 12 7.92 15.20 -6.62
C ILE A 12 9.01 14.14 -6.64
N SER A 13 10.08 14.35 -5.90
CA SER A 13 11.13 13.34 -5.71
C SER A 13 10.61 12.19 -4.87
N VAL A 14 11.10 10.97 -5.13
CA VAL A 14 10.70 9.81 -4.31
C VAL A 14 11.16 9.91 -2.85
N ALA A 15 12.21 10.69 -2.62
CA ALA A 15 12.80 10.95 -1.31
C ALA A 15 12.22 12.19 -0.60
N ASP A 16 11.34 12.95 -1.27
CA ASP A 16 10.73 14.13 -0.65
C ASP A 16 9.87 13.71 0.55
N ASN A 17 10.09 14.38 1.68
CA ASN A 17 9.22 14.21 2.82
C ASN A 17 7.87 14.88 2.55
N PHE A 18 6.78 14.15 2.81
CA PHE A 18 5.41 14.60 2.62
C PHE A 18 5.14 15.97 3.24
N PHE A 19 5.64 16.21 4.46
CA PHE A 19 5.39 17.45 5.19
C PHE A 19 6.23 18.61 4.65
N ASP A 20 7.44 18.33 4.18
CA ASP A 20 8.34 19.35 3.63
C ASP A 20 7.84 19.90 2.29
N VAL A 21 7.11 19.09 1.51
CA VAL A 21 6.48 19.51 0.24
C VAL A 21 5.06 20.07 0.42
N GLY A 22 4.66 20.43 1.64
CA GLY A 22 3.38 21.10 1.92
C GLY A 22 2.22 20.14 2.27
N GLY A 23 2.51 18.87 2.53
CA GLY A 23 1.54 17.91 3.03
C GLY A 23 1.03 18.25 4.42
N HIS A 24 -0.27 18.04 4.65
CA HIS A 24 -0.93 18.24 5.95
C HIS A 24 -2.01 17.19 6.19
N SER A 25 -2.64 17.20 7.37
CA SER A 25 -3.51 16.12 7.86
C SER A 25 -4.60 15.69 6.87
N LEU A 26 -5.33 16.64 6.27
CA LEU A 26 -6.38 16.31 5.30
C LEU A 26 -5.83 15.65 4.03
N LEU A 27 -4.67 16.10 3.53
CA LEU A 27 -4.01 15.49 2.38
C LEU A 27 -3.47 14.11 2.73
N ALA A 28 -2.93 13.93 3.93
CA ALA A 28 -2.49 12.62 4.43
C ALA A 28 -3.65 11.63 4.49
N VAL A 29 -4.84 12.06 4.97
CA VAL A 29 -6.04 11.23 4.98
C VAL A 29 -6.43 10.80 3.56
N GLN A 30 -6.36 11.72 2.60
CA GLN A 30 -6.65 11.41 1.19
C GLN A 30 -5.64 10.42 0.59
N ILE A 31 -4.34 10.58 0.89
CA ILE A 31 -3.31 9.63 0.43
C ILE A 31 -3.57 8.25 1.03
N VAL A 32 -3.83 8.16 2.34
CA VAL A 32 -4.13 6.89 3.01
C VAL A 32 -5.31 6.18 2.35
N SER A 33 -6.43 6.89 2.14
CA SER A 33 -7.62 6.32 1.49
C SER A 33 -7.31 5.79 0.10
N ARG A 34 -6.64 6.59 -0.73
CA ARG A 34 -6.30 6.22 -2.11
C ARG A 34 -5.32 5.04 -2.20
N VAL A 35 -4.37 4.94 -1.27
CA VAL A 35 -3.43 3.81 -1.21
C VAL A 35 -4.19 2.53 -0.86
N LYS A 36 -5.05 2.57 0.17
CA LYS A 36 -5.91 1.43 0.55
C LYS A 36 -6.78 0.97 -0.62
N GLU A 37 -7.50 1.89 -1.25
CA GLU A 37 -8.41 1.60 -2.36
C GLU A 37 -7.67 1.04 -3.59
N ARG A 38 -6.48 1.57 -3.92
CA ARG A 38 -5.76 1.16 -5.12
C ARG A 38 -5.11 -0.21 -4.99
N TYR A 39 -4.48 -0.46 -3.85
CA TYR A 39 -3.66 -1.66 -3.66
C TYR A 39 -4.39 -2.75 -2.89
N GLN A 40 -5.56 -2.45 -2.31
CA GLN A 40 -6.34 -3.40 -1.50
C GLN A 40 -5.49 -3.97 -0.35
N ILE A 41 -4.76 -3.08 0.34
CA ILE A 41 -3.92 -3.42 1.49
C ILE A 41 -4.31 -2.56 2.70
N GLU A 42 -3.93 -3.03 3.89
CA GLU A 42 -3.96 -2.19 5.08
C GLU A 42 -2.83 -1.16 5.06
N PHE A 43 -3.18 0.12 5.11
CA PHE A 43 -2.25 1.23 5.18
C PHE A 43 -2.75 2.30 6.16
N SER A 44 -2.05 2.53 7.27
CA SER A 44 -2.55 3.39 8.36
C SER A 44 -1.98 4.81 8.31
N MET A 45 -2.67 5.76 8.97
CA MET A 45 -2.15 7.12 9.17
C MET A 45 -0.81 7.12 9.93
N ARG A 46 -0.69 6.27 10.96
CA ARG A 46 0.56 6.09 11.70
C ARG A 46 1.69 5.67 10.75
N ARG A 47 1.41 4.71 9.86
CA ARG A 47 2.38 4.26 8.86
C ARG A 47 2.83 5.41 7.96
N LEU A 48 1.89 6.18 7.39
CA LEU A 48 2.25 7.34 6.56
C LEU A 48 3.20 8.30 7.29
N LEU A 49 2.94 8.57 8.57
CA LEU A 49 3.78 9.46 9.38
C LEU A 49 5.20 8.90 9.62
N GLU A 50 5.33 7.58 9.78
CA GLU A 50 6.61 6.89 10.00
C GLU A 50 7.48 6.85 8.73
N ILE A 51 6.86 6.62 7.57
CA ILE A 51 7.53 6.45 6.28
C ILE A 51 7.05 7.51 5.29
N ALA A 52 7.16 8.79 5.69
CA ALA A 52 6.59 9.94 5.00
C ALA A 52 7.31 10.32 3.69
N THR A 53 7.84 9.34 2.94
CA THR A 53 8.41 9.51 1.59
C THR A 53 7.75 8.53 0.63
N ILE A 54 7.74 8.83 -0.67
CA ILE A 54 7.19 7.91 -1.66
C ILE A 54 7.98 6.59 -1.66
N GLU A 55 9.31 6.67 -1.53
CA GLU A 55 10.18 5.49 -1.42
C GLU A 55 9.79 4.59 -0.24
N GLY A 56 9.66 5.16 0.97
CA GLY A 56 9.29 4.39 2.15
C GLY A 56 7.90 3.77 2.03
N MET A 57 6.93 4.55 1.53
CA MET A 57 5.58 4.05 1.24
C MET A 57 5.59 2.91 0.23
N ALA A 58 6.36 3.02 -0.85
CA ALA A 58 6.44 2.01 -1.88
C ALA A 58 7.00 0.68 -1.35
N SER A 59 8.07 0.72 -0.55
CA SER A 59 8.64 -0.49 0.07
C SER A 59 7.62 -1.20 0.98
N TYR A 60 6.82 -0.45 1.73
CA TYR A 60 5.77 -1.06 2.55
C TYR A 60 4.64 -1.66 1.70
N VAL A 61 4.20 -0.97 0.65
CA VAL A 61 3.18 -1.47 -0.28
C VAL A 61 3.64 -2.76 -0.94
N GLU A 62 4.88 -2.80 -1.44
CA GLU A 62 5.46 -3.98 -2.08
C GLU A 62 5.47 -5.19 -1.14
N ASN A 63 5.90 -4.99 0.11
CA ASN A 63 5.90 -6.06 1.10
C ASN A 63 4.48 -6.53 1.44
N ALA A 64 3.52 -5.62 1.57
CA ALA A 64 2.12 -5.97 1.84
C ALA A 64 1.46 -6.73 0.69
N LEU A 65 1.78 -6.36 -0.57
CA LEU A 65 1.30 -7.07 -1.76
C LEU A 65 1.86 -8.49 -1.81
N TRP A 66 3.15 -8.67 -1.49
CA TRP A 66 3.75 -10.01 -1.43
C TRP A 66 3.06 -10.92 -0.40
N ILE A 67 2.76 -10.40 0.80
CA ILE A 67 2.04 -11.17 1.85
C ILE A 67 0.65 -11.54 1.37
N ARG A 68 -0.11 -10.59 0.82
CA ARG A 68 -1.46 -10.82 0.30
C ARG A 68 -1.48 -11.90 -0.78
N ASP A 69 -0.55 -11.83 -1.72
CA ASP A 69 -0.47 -12.76 -2.85
C ASP A 69 -0.03 -14.17 -2.38
N ALA A 70 0.70 -14.28 -1.28
CA ALA A 70 1.04 -15.56 -0.65
C ALA A 70 -0.17 -16.20 0.05
N GLU A 71 -0.95 -15.42 0.81
CA GLU A 71 -2.17 -15.89 1.47
C GLU A 71 -3.24 -16.39 0.48
N THR A 72 -3.30 -15.77 -0.71
CA THR A 72 -4.24 -16.17 -1.77
C THR A 72 -3.90 -17.54 -2.39
N GLN A 73 -2.65 -18.00 -2.29
CA GLN A 73 -2.19 -19.27 -2.89
C GLN A 73 -2.37 -20.49 -1.96
N GLU A 74 -2.44 -20.29 -0.64
CA GLU A 74 -2.62 -21.39 0.31
C GLU A 74 -4.06 -21.94 0.32
N GLU A 75 -5.06 -21.18 -0.15
CA GLU A 75 -6.46 -21.62 -0.24
C GLU A 75 -6.77 -22.52 -1.46
N ASP A 76 -5.86 -22.63 -2.44
CA ASP A 76 -6.08 -23.39 -3.70
C ASP A 76 -5.59 -24.85 -3.65
N THR A 77 -5.08 -25.34 -2.51
CA THR A 77 -4.56 -26.73 -2.38
C THR A 77 -5.57 -27.67 -1.68
N GLY A 78 -6.85 -27.33 -1.69
CA GLY A 78 -7.85 -27.90 -0.79
C GLY A 78 -9.00 -28.71 -1.40
N ASP A 79 -8.86 -29.38 -2.55
CA ASP A 79 -9.91 -30.32 -3.01
C ASP A 79 -9.44 -31.38 -4.05
N ASP A 80 -8.29 -32.03 -3.82
CA ASP A 80 -7.84 -33.15 -4.68
C ASP A 80 -7.39 -34.35 -3.83
N PHE A 81 -8.22 -34.72 -2.85
CA PHE A 81 -8.16 -36.03 -2.19
C PHE A 81 -9.29 -36.89 -2.76
N GLU A 82 -9.09 -37.40 -3.98
CA GLU A 82 -9.93 -38.48 -4.51
C GLU A 82 -9.96 -39.63 -3.50
N GLU A 83 -11.18 -39.98 -3.14
CA GLU A 83 -11.58 -41.10 -2.28
C GLU A 83 -10.92 -42.40 -2.77
N LEU A 84 -9.80 -42.79 -2.16
CA LEU A 84 -9.29 -44.16 -2.29
C LEU A 84 -10.19 -45.07 -1.47
N GLU A 85 -11.25 -45.59 -2.11
CA GLU A 85 -11.88 -46.83 -1.67
C GLU A 85 -10.81 -47.94 -1.65
N ILE A 86 -10.50 -48.44 -0.45
CA ILE A 86 -9.82 -49.73 -0.22
C ILE A 86 -10.80 -50.65 0.50
#